data_AF-A0A947YUM2-F1
#
_entry.id   AF-A0A947YUM2-F1
#
_cell.length_a   1.000
_cell.length_b   1.000
_cell.length_c   1.000
_cell.angle_alpha   90.00
_cell.angle_beta   90.00
_cell.angle_gamma   90.00
#
_symmetry.space_group_name_H-M   'P 1'
#
loop_
_entity.id
_entity.type
_entity.pdbx_description
1 polymer ?
#
loop_
_entity_poly.entity_id
_entity_poly.type
_entity_poly.pdbx_seq_one_letter_code
_entity_poly.pdbx_strand_id
1 'polypeptide(L)'
;MQKDQFAYCGLNCARCRANFADIKDKINALNIAFEKVNMKEIVKAIPFMRFKYSGYKKFTTFFSAECPGCRNGGGNPFCSIRKCAHKKSFFTCAECDKLCSKFNTLLKIHDDGEIQTNISGIKQDGLDSYAEKLKV
;
A
#
# COMPACT_ATOMS: atom_id res chain seq x y z
N MET A 1 -9.28 -11.27 -13.73
CA MET A 1 -8.30 -10.39 -13.03
C MET A 1 -8.42 -10.46 -11.50
N GLN A 2 -8.78 -11.62 -10.92
CA GLN A 2 -9.06 -11.74 -9.47
C GLN A 2 -7.80 -12.02 -8.63
N LYS A 3 -6.78 -12.67 -9.21
CA LYS A 3 -5.51 -13.04 -8.55
C LYS A 3 -4.65 -11.84 -8.15
N ASP A 4 -4.72 -10.74 -8.88
CA ASP A 4 -3.86 -9.57 -8.67
C ASP A 4 -4.27 -8.72 -7.46
N GLN A 5 -5.39 -9.07 -6.82
CA GLN A 5 -5.81 -8.49 -5.56
C GLN A 5 -4.91 -8.91 -4.39
N PHE A 6 -4.13 -9.99 -4.49
CA PHE A 6 -3.24 -10.43 -3.43
C PHE A 6 -1.76 -10.14 -3.72
N ALA A 7 -1.10 -9.50 -2.76
CA ALA A 7 0.34 -9.38 -2.73
C ALA A 7 1.02 -10.71 -2.40
N TYR A 8 2.33 -10.79 -2.62
CA TYR A 8 3.13 -11.97 -2.28
C TYR A 8 2.95 -12.43 -0.84
N CYS A 9 2.78 -11.49 0.10
CA CYS A 9 2.61 -11.77 1.52
C CYS A 9 1.19 -12.20 1.93
N GLY A 10 0.22 -12.24 0.99
CA GLY A 10 -1.18 -12.54 1.30
C GLY A 10 -2.01 -11.32 1.72
N LEU A 11 -1.45 -10.11 1.75
CA LEU A 11 -2.27 -8.89 1.90
C LEU A 11 -3.16 -8.69 0.69
N ASN A 12 -4.41 -8.31 0.93
CA ASN A 12 -5.34 -7.94 -0.12
C ASN A 12 -5.19 -6.44 -0.44
N CYS A 13 -4.78 -6.10 -1.67
CA CYS A 13 -4.59 -4.73 -2.14
C CYS A 13 -5.83 -3.84 -1.97
N ALA A 14 -7.04 -4.41 -2.07
CA ALA A 14 -8.28 -3.66 -1.88
C ALA A 14 -8.49 -3.23 -0.41
N ARG A 15 -7.98 -4.02 0.54
CA ARG A 15 -8.09 -3.77 1.99
C ARG A 15 -6.79 -3.24 2.60
N CYS A 16 -5.73 -3.16 1.81
CA CYS A 16 -4.41 -2.74 2.25
C CYS A 16 -4.42 -1.27 2.65
N ARG A 17 -3.99 -0.97 3.89
CA ARG A 17 -3.82 0.40 4.40
C ARG A 17 -2.84 1.28 3.60
N ALA A 18 -2.03 0.66 2.73
CA ALA A 18 -1.19 1.39 1.76
C ALA A 18 -1.94 1.83 0.50
N ASN A 19 -3.22 1.45 0.35
CA ASN A 19 -4.14 2.10 -0.57
C ASN A 19 -4.51 3.46 0.03
N PHE A 20 -3.68 4.46 -0.24
CA PHE A 20 -3.77 5.79 0.34
C PHE A 20 -4.94 6.63 -0.19
N ALA A 21 -6.03 6.00 -0.64
CA ALA A 21 -7.18 6.69 -1.22
C ALA A 21 -7.75 7.76 -0.26
N ASP A 22 -7.98 7.42 1.01
CA ASP A 22 -8.45 8.40 2.00
C ASP A 22 -7.43 9.52 2.22
N ILE A 23 -6.13 9.20 2.33
CA ILE A 23 -5.07 10.21 2.46
C ILE A 23 -5.04 11.16 1.24
N LYS A 24 -5.16 10.60 0.03
CA LYS A 24 -5.24 11.36 -1.23
C LYS A 24 -6.43 12.31 -1.21
N ASP A 25 -7.60 11.84 -0.78
CA ASP A 25 -8.82 12.66 -0.68
C ASP A 25 -8.65 13.80 0.33
N LYS A 26 -8.06 13.53 1.50
CA LYS A 26 -7.76 14.58 2.49
C LYS A 26 -6.75 15.60 1.98
N ILE A 27 -5.69 15.15 1.28
CA ILE A 27 -4.70 16.04 0.65
C ILE A 27 -5.38 16.92 -0.40
N ASN A 28 -6.26 16.37 -1.22
CA ASN A 28 -7.01 17.12 -2.22
C ASN A 28 -7.92 18.17 -1.58
N ALA A 29 -8.67 17.80 -0.54
CA ALA A 29 -9.51 18.72 0.21
C ALA A 29 -8.69 19.87 0.82
N LEU A 30 -7.52 19.58 1.39
CA LEU A 30 -6.61 20.59 1.93
C LEU A 30 -6.04 21.50 0.84
N ASN A 31 -5.65 20.95 -0.32
CA ASN A 31 -5.17 21.73 -1.45
C ASN A 31 -6.23 22.70 -1.98
N ILE A 32 -7.48 22.26 -2.07
CA ILE A 32 -8.63 23.13 -2.41
C ILE A 32 -8.78 24.25 -1.37
N ALA A 33 -8.66 23.95 -0.08
CA ALA A 33 -8.71 24.98 0.96
C ALA A 33 -7.54 25.97 0.86
N PHE A 34 -6.33 25.51 0.52
CA PHE A 34 -5.17 26.37 0.27
C PHE A 34 -5.36 27.29 -0.94
N GLU A 35 -6.02 26.83 -1.99
CA GLU A 35 -6.35 27.67 -3.14
C GLU A 35 -7.32 28.79 -2.78
N LYS A 36 -8.36 28.50 -1.98
CA LYS A 36 -9.35 29.49 -1.52
C LYS A 36 -8.74 30.65 -0.74
N VAL A 37 -7.65 30.41 -0.01
CA VAL A 37 -6.94 31.45 0.77
C VAL A 37 -5.72 32.02 0.04
N ASN A 38 -5.53 31.67 -1.23
CA ASN A 38 -4.37 32.04 -2.03
C ASN A 38 -3.02 31.76 -1.32
N MET A 39 -2.87 30.52 -0.82
CA MET A 39 -1.72 30.08 -0.04
C MET A 39 -0.38 30.35 -0.74
N LYS A 40 -0.34 30.35 -2.09
CA LYS A 40 0.87 30.69 -2.86
C LYS A 40 1.37 32.11 -2.56
N GLU A 41 0.46 33.09 -2.48
CA GLU A 41 0.83 34.47 -2.14
C GLU A 41 1.20 34.62 -0.66
N ILE A 42 0.48 33.95 0.24
CA ILE A 42 0.85 33.91 1.67
C ILE A 42 2.28 33.39 1.85
N VAL A 43 2.62 32.29 1.17
CA VAL A 43 3.97 31.68 1.22
C VAL A 43 5.04 32.58 0.59
N LYS A 44 4.69 33.38 -0.42
CA LYS A 44 5.62 34.37 -0.98
C LYS A 44 5.91 35.49 0.01
N ALA A 45 4.89 35.95 0.74
CA ALA A 45 4.97 37.02 1.73
C ALA A 45 5.62 36.60 3.05
N ILE A 46 5.61 35.31 3.41
CA ILE A 46 6.16 34.78 4.66
C ILE A 46 7.34 33.83 4.37
N PRO A 47 8.60 34.31 4.39
CA PRO A 47 9.75 33.55 3.91
C PRO A 47 9.97 32.19 4.59
N PHE A 48 9.73 32.08 5.90
CA PHE A 48 9.92 30.81 6.63
C PHE A 48 8.89 29.72 6.22
N MET A 49 7.76 30.11 5.63
CA MET A 49 6.74 29.18 5.15
C MET A 49 7.11 28.53 3.82
N ARG A 50 8.05 29.09 3.05
CA ARG A 50 8.47 28.54 1.75
C ARG A 50 8.97 27.10 1.86
N PHE A 51 9.87 26.84 2.81
CA PHE A 51 10.42 25.50 3.02
C PHE A 51 9.34 24.52 3.48
N LYS A 52 8.44 24.94 4.39
CA LYS A 52 7.34 24.11 4.89
C LYS A 52 6.35 23.75 3.77
N TYR A 53 5.93 24.72 2.96
CA TYR A 53 4.99 24.49 1.87
C TYR A 53 5.60 23.68 0.72
N SER A 54 6.89 23.89 0.42
CA SER A 54 7.63 23.05 -0.53
C SER A 54 7.76 21.61 -0.05
N GLY A 55 8.12 21.43 1.23
CA GLY A 55 8.20 20.12 1.87
C GLY A 55 6.87 19.39 1.86
N TYR A 56 5.77 20.08 2.20
CA TYR A 56 4.41 19.57 2.08
C TYR A 56 4.12 19.07 0.66
N LYS A 57 4.34 19.87 -0.38
CA LYS A 57 4.05 19.47 -1.77
C LYS A 57 4.88 18.25 -2.21
N LYS A 58 6.16 18.21 -1.86
CA LYS A 58 7.04 17.07 -2.17
C LYS A 58 6.56 15.80 -1.46
N PHE A 59 6.20 15.91 -0.18
CA PHE A 59 5.70 14.79 0.61
C PHE A 59 4.37 14.27 0.07
N THR A 60 3.43 15.16 -0.27
CA THR A 60 2.09 14.77 -0.72
C THR A 60 2.05 14.17 -2.12
N THR A 61 3.06 14.43 -2.96
CA THR A 61 3.20 13.80 -4.29
C THR A 61 3.33 12.27 -4.19
N PHE A 62 3.85 11.75 -3.08
CA PHE A 62 3.91 10.31 -2.85
C PHE A 62 2.51 9.66 -2.80
N PHE A 63 1.49 10.42 -2.35
CA PHE A 63 0.12 9.95 -2.18
C PHE A 63 -0.80 10.32 -3.35
N SER A 64 -0.33 11.09 -4.34
CA SER A 64 -1.18 11.55 -5.44
C SER A 64 -1.48 10.47 -6.47
N ALA A 65 -0.62 9.47 -6.60
CA ALA A 65 -0.81 8.34 -7.51
C ALA A 65 -1.57 7.19 -6.82
N GLU A 66 -2.41 6.50 -7.59
CA GLU A 66 -2.96 5.22 -7.15
C GLU A 66 -1.83 4.20 -7.03
N CYS A 67 -1.88 3.38 -5.97
CA CYS A 67 -0.90 2.31 -5.80
C CYS A 67 -1.15 1.24 -6.87
N PRO A 68 -0.20 0.95 -7.78
CA PRO A 68 -0.43 -0.02 -8.85
C PRO A 68 -0.46 -1.48 -8.33
N GLY A 69 -0.18 -1.69 -7.04
CA GLY A 69 -0.09 -2.99 -6.40
C GLY A 69 1.32 -3.57 -6.44
N CYS A 70 1.64 -4.45 -5.48
CA CYS A 70 3.00 -4.98 -5.31
C CYS A 70 3.56 -5.71 -6.54
N ARG A 71 2.68 -6.30 -7.36
CA ARG A 71 3.07 -7.04 -8.58
C ARG A 71 3.30 -6.14 -9.79
N ASN A 72 2.73 -4.94 -9.79
CA ASN A 72 2.85 -3.97 -10.88
C ASN A 72 3.81 -2.82 -10.52
N GLY A 73 4.83 -3.09 -9.69
CA GLY A 73 5.85 -2.11 -9.32
C GLY A 73 5.52 -1.22 -8.11
N GLY A 74 4.35 -1.36 -7.49
CA GLY A 74 3.99 -0.64 -6.27
C GLY A 74 4.67 -1.20 -5.01
N GLY A 75 4.47 -0.57 -3.85
CA GLY A 75 5.05 -1.01 -2.56
C GLY A 75 6.57 -0.86 -2.47
N ASN A 76 7.19 -1.44 -1.42
CA ASN A 76 8.63 -1.32 -1.21
C ASN A 76 9.42 -2.12 -2.29
N PRO A 77 10.25 -1.47 -3.14
CA PRO A 77 11.03 -2.14 -4.18
C PRO A 77 12.08 -3.11 -3.63
N PHE A 78 12.51 -2.91 -2.38
CA PHE A 78 13.51 -3.76 -1.71
C PHE A 78 12.89 -4.84 -0.81
N CYS A 79 11.59 -5.09 -0.91
CA CYS A 79 10.88 -6.07 -0.10
C CYS A 79 11.49 -7.49 -0.20
N SER A 80 11.90 -8.04 0.94
CA SER A 80 12.50 -9.37 1.05
C SER A 80 11.51 -10.50 0.72
N ILE A 81 10.23 -10.32 1.04
CA ILE A 81 9.16 -11.27 0.72
C ILE A 81 8.99 -11.36 -0.81
N ARG A 82 8.91 -10.21 -1.50
CA ARG A 82 8.82 -10.16 -2.97
C ARG A 82 9.99 -10.89 -3.63
N LYS A 83 11.22 -10.56 -3.22
CA LYS A 83 12.44 -11.20 -3.75
C LYS A 83 12.41 -12.71 -3.54
N CYS A 84 11.96 -13.16 -2.37
CA CYS A 84 11.84 -14.58 -2.04
C CYS A 84 10.80 -15.30 -2.90
N ALA A 85 9.62 -14.70 -3.08
CA ALA A 85 8.55 -15.27 -3.89
C ALA A 85 8.97 -15.42 -5.36
N HIS A 86 9.62 -14.40 -5.94
CA HIS A 86 10.18 -14.50 -7.29
C HIS A 86 11.20 -15.63 -7.42
N LYS A 87 12.15 -15.76 -6.47
CA LYS A 87 13.16 -16.83 -6.51
C LYS A 87 12.55 -18.23 -6.48
N LYS A 88 11.41 -18.38 -5.80
CA LYS A 88 10.69 -19.65 -5.68
C LYS A 88 9.61 -19.84 -6.76
N SER A 89 9.40 -18.86 -7.63
CA SER A 89 8.27 -18.82 -8.56
C SER A 89 6.90 -18.95 -7.88
N PHE A 90 6.80 -18.49 -6.63
CA PHE A 90 5.55 -18.53 -5.88
C PHE A 90 4.68 -17.33 -6.22
N PHE A 91 3.39 -17.60 -6.39
CA PHE A 91 2.41 -16.54 -6.44
C PHE A 91 2.27 -15.93 -5.04
N THR A 92 1.93 -16.68 -4.00
CA THR A 92 1.81 -16.18 -2.63
C THR A 92 2.66 -16.96 -1.64
N CYS A 93 2.86 -16.40 -0.45
CA CYS A 93 3.49 -17.11 0.66
C CYS A 93 2.65 -18.29 1.18
N ALA A 94 1.40 -18.47 0.72
CA ALA A 94 0.57 -19.63 1.09
C ALA A 94 1.11 -20.95 0.51
N GLU A 95 1.93 -20.86 -0.54
CA GLU A 95 2.68 -21.98 -1.11
C GLU A 95 3.86 -22.42 -0.23
N CYS A 96 4.20 -21.65 0.82
CA CYS A 96 5.14 -22.11 1.82
C CYS A 96 4.45 -23.02 2.85
N ASP A 97 5.20 -23.97 3.41
CA ASP A 97 4.71 -24.78 4.54
C ASP A 97 4.40 -23.91 5.76
N LYS A 98 5.30 -22.95 6.05
CA LYS A 98 5.21 -22.02 7.17
C LYS A 98 5.65 -20.61 6.77
N LEU A 99 5.06 -19.61 7.42
CA LEU A 99 5.55 -18.23 7.36
C LEU A 99 6.92 -18.12 8.04
N CYS A 100 7.76 -17.22 7.55
CA CYS A 100 9.14 -17.06 8.02
C CYS A 100 9.41 -15.63 8.51
N SER A 101 10.56 -15.42 9.13
CA SER A 101 10.99 -14.15 9.73
C SER A 101 11.03 -12.94 8.77
N LYS A 102 10.91 -13.17 7.45
CA LYS A 102 10.79 -12.07 6.46
C LYS A 102 9.54 -11.21 6.68
N PHE A 103 8.55 -11.72 7.41
CA PHE A 103 7.34 -10.98 7.79
C PHE A 103 7.57 -9.97 8.93
N ASN A 104 8.66 -10.09 9.71
CA ASN A 104 8.89 -9.24 10.89
C ASN A 104 8.83 -7.73 10.59
N THR A 105 9.28 -7.29 9.41
CA THR A 105 9.18 -5.87 9.01
C THR A 105 7.77 -5.50 8.55
N LEU A 106 7.07 -6.42 7.88
CA LEU A 106 5.72 -6.19 7.38
C LEU A 106 4.72 -6.05 8.54
N LEU A 107 4.87 -6.89 9.56
CA LEU A 107 4.02 -6.91 10.76
C LEU A 107 4.17 -5.67 11.66
N LYS A 108 5.16 -4.80 11.41
CA LYS A 108 5.25 -3.49 12.06
C LYS A 108 4.30 -2.45 11.46
N ILE A 109 3.82 -2.70 10.25
CA ILE A 109 3.03 -1.75 9.45
C ILE A 109 1.62 -2.28 9.22
N HIS A 110 1.48 -3.60 9.10
CA HIS A 110 0.23 -4.28 8.82
C HIS A 110 -0.18 -5.18 9.99
N ASP A 111 -1.48 -5.42 10.09
CA ASP A 111 -2.07 -6.35 11.05
C ASP A 111 -1.70 -7.79 10.68
N ASP A 112 -1.18 -8.54 11.65
CA ASP A 112 -0.83 -9.95 11.48
C ASP A 112 -2.07 -10.82 11.23
N GLY A 113 -3.20 -10.46 11.83
CA GLY A 113 -4.46 -11.19 11.68
C GLY A 113 -4.90 -11.30 10.23
N GLU A 114 -4.89 -10.18 9.49
CA GLU A 114 -5.28 -10.18 8.07
C GLU A 114 -4.37 -11.07 7.23
N ILE A 115 -3.06 -10.97 7.45
CA ILE A 115 -2.06 -11.73 6.70
C ILE A 115 -2.25 -13.23 6.94
N GLN A 116 -2.36 -13.65 8.20
CA GLN A 116 -2.52 -15.06 8.55
C GLN A 116 -3.84 -15.63 8.05
N THR A 117 -4.94 -14.90 8.23
CA THR A 117 -6.27 -15.30 7.72
C THR A 117 -6.23 -15.49 6.21
N ASN A 118 -5.66 -14.54 5.46
CA ASN A 118 -5.60 -14.63 4.01
C ASN A 118 -4.69 -15.77 3.54
N ILE A 119 -3.52 -15.95 4.15
CA ILE A 119 -2.60 -17.03 3.80
C ILE A 119 -3.25 -18.40 4.05
N SER A 120 -3.93 -18.56 5.19
CA SER A 120 -4.59 -19.81 5.55
C SER A 120 -5.76 -20.11 4.62
N GLY A 121 -6.57 -19.10 4.31
CA GLY A 121 -7.68 -19.21 3.38
C GLY A 121 -7.22 -19.56 1.95
N ILE A 122 -6.18 -18.89 1.44
CA ILE A 122 -5.59 -19.22 0.13
C ILE A 122 -5.05 -20.66 0.11
N LYS A 123 -4.44 -21.12 1.21
CA LYS A 123 -3.91 -22.49 1.32
C LYS A 123 -5.03 -23.55 1.34
N GLN A 124 -6.15 -23.25 1.98
CA GLN A 124 -7.29 -24.15 2.10
C GLN A 124 -8.14 -24.20 0.82
N ASP A 125 -8.51 -23.03 0.29
CA ASP A 125 -9.49 -22.91 -0.78
C ASP A 125 -8.86 -22.79 -2.17
N GLY A 126 -7.56 -22.49 -2.23
CA GLY A 126 -6.93 -21.99 -3.45
C GLY A 126 -7.18 -20.50 -3.66
N LEU A 127 -6.25 -19.84 -4.34
CA LEU A 127 -6.25 -18.38 -4.50
C LEU A 127 -7.53 -17.84 -5.16
N ASP A 128 -7.99 -18.49 -6.24
CA ASP A 128 -9.15 -18.01 -7.00
C ASP A 128 -10.43 -18.11 -6.17
N SER A 129 -10.70 -19.29 -5.60
CA SER A 129 -11.88 -19.50 -4.78
C SER A 129 -11.86 -18.64 -3.52
N TYR A 130 -10.69 -18.42 -2.91
CA TYR A 130 -10.58 -17.52 -1.76
C TYR A 130 -10.82 -16.05 -2.14
N ALA A 131 -10.29 -15.60 -3.28
CA ALA A 131 -10.52 -14.25 -3.79
C ALA A 131 -12.01 -13.97 -4.03
N GLU A 132 -12.75 -14.96 -4.55
CA GLU A 132 -14.19 -14.84 -4.77
C GLU A 132 -14.99 -14.68 -3.47
N LYS A 133 -14.62 -15.41 -2.41
CA LYS A 133 -15.27 -15.30 -1.09
C LYS A 133 -15.08 -13.94 -0.43
N LEU A 134 -14.00 -13.23 -0.76
CA LEU A 134 -13.70 -11.90 -0.20
C LEU A 134 -14.33 -10.74 -0.97
N LYS A 135 -14.98 -11.00 -2.11
CA LYS A 135 -15.77 -9.97 -2.81
C LYS A 135 -16.97 -9.60 -1.93
N VAL A 136 -16.88 -8.44 -1.27
CA VAL A 136 -18.03 -7.68 -0.80
C VAL A 136 -18.54 -6.83 -1.95
#